data_AF-A0A518ICP9-F1
#
_entry.id   AF-A0A518ICP9-F1
#
_cell.length_a   1.000
_cell.length_b   1.000
_cell.length_c   1.000
_cell.angle_alpha   90.00
_cell.angle_beta   90.00
_cell.angle_gamma   90.00
#
_symmetry.space_group_name_H-M   'P 1'
#
loop_
_entity.id
_entity.type
_entity.pdbx_description
1 polymer ?
#
loop_
_entity_poly.entity_id
_entity_poly.type
_entity_poly.pdbx_seq_one_letter_code
_entity_poly.pdbx_strand_id
1 'polypeptide(L)'
;MRIYDPSMNYVYHHRPFAGGLGAALYVGIGSATAIQYRRSKILNGCDFLCWGSEIDFGAASVQKTTYVETIKSPTAQFSYTIPAAYYGQEIYFQVRTHEGDIENESIYRPQALQTDGSGNGVNEIRGSGRFLRVEKRDGGTLRFRFVYDSVRDGLQPSQFVITKTAGPGSVDPVAVTHTGKRSYELDVPSLTDATAYTFQLTAENGSTTAVLDTTTATADSAGPPAVSSLTAEGC
;
A
#
# COMPACT_ATOMS: atom_id res chain seq x y z
N MET A 1 9.14 10.58 -27.38
CA MET A 1 10.30 11.18 -26.67
C MET A 1 11.25 10.06 -26.31
N ARG A 2 12.49 10.07 -26.84
CA ARG A 2 13.42 8.94 -26.73
C ARG A 2 14.15 8.95 -25.39
N ILE A 3 14.40 7.75 -24.89
CA ILE A 3 14.90 7.42 -23.56
C ILE A 3 16.38 7.05 -23.67
N TYR A 4 17.25 7.68 -22.88
CA TYR A 4 18.70 7.49 -22.95
C TYR A 4 19.26 6.82 -21.66
N ASP A 5 20.41 6.15 -21.74
CA ASP A 5 21.35 5.80 -20.64
C ASP A 5 22.69 6.59 -20.83
N PRO A 6 23.35 7.21 -19.82
CA PRO A 6 24.57 8.01 -19.96
C PRO A 6 25.84 7.16 -20.01
N SER A 7 25.79 5.88 -19.67
CA SER A 7 26.97 5.02 -19.64
C SER A 7 27.31 4.42 -21.01
N MET A 8 26.46 4.62 -22.02
CA MET A 8 26.62 4.06 -23.36
C MET A 8 26.76 5.14 -24.43
N ASN A 9 27.74 4.96 -25.33
CA ASN A 9 27.90 5.75 -26.55
C ASN A 9 26.80 5.40 -27.55
N TYR A 10 25.68 6.13 -27.52
CA TYR A 10 24.57 5.89 -28.44
C TYR A 10 24.72 6.66 -29.75
N VAL A 11 24.94 5.92 -30.83
CA VAL A 11 24.79 6.39 -32.21
C VAL A 11 23.31 6.71 -32.47
N TYR A 12 23.01 7.68 -33.35
CA TYR A 12 21.67 8.13 -33.78
C TYR A 12 20.64 7.04 -34.16
N HIS A 13 21.04 5.77 -34.21
CA HIS A 13 20.25 4.59 -34.56
C HIS A 13 19.87 3.68 -33.37
N HIS A 14 20.07 4.11 -32.11
CA HIS A 14 19.69 3.28 -30.98
C HIS A 14 18.15 3.13 -30.87
N ARG A 15 17.70 1.88 -30.92
CA ARG A 15 16.29 1.45 -30.88
C ARG A 15 16.11 0.51 -29.68
N PRO A 16 15.91 1.06 -28.46
CA PRO A 16 15.96 0.25 -27.23
C PRO A 16 14.89 -0.85 -27.18
N PHE A 17 13.86 -0.77 -28.01
CA PHE A 17 12.77 -1.75 -28.08
C PHE A 17 12.59 -2.36 -29.48
N ALA A 18 13.59 -2.17 -30.36
CA ALA A 18 13.60 -2.44 -31.80
C ALA A 18 12.28 -2.97 -32.39
N GLY A 19 11.35 -2.06 -32.68
CA GLY A 19 10.24 -2.25 -33.62
C GLY A 19 9.05 -3.12 -33.21
N GLY A 20 9.03 -3.70 -32.00
CA GLY A 20 7.93 -4.57 -31.55
C GLY A 20 7.05 -3.97 -30.46
N LEU A 21 5.82 -4.48 -30.35
CA LEU A 21 5.05 -4.42 -29.10
C LEU A 21 5.81 -5.16 -28.00
N GLY A 22 5.73 -4.69 -26.76
CA GLY A 22 6.35 -5.36 -25.63
C GLY A 22 6.20 -4.60 -24.32
N ALA A 23 7.00 -4.99 -23.33
CA ALA A 23 7.10 -4.30 -22.06
C ALA A 23 8.52 -4.34 -21.50
N ALA A 24 8.87 -3.33 -20.72
CA ALA A 24 10.13 -3.20 -20.01
C ALA A 24 9.91 -3.12 -18.50
N LEU A 25 10.77 -3.80 -17.74
CA LEU A 25 10.78 -3.78 -16.28
C LEU A 25 11.82 -2.77 -15.78
N TYR A 26 11.40 -1.93 -14.84
CA TYR A 26 12.24 -0.97 -14.13
C TYR A 26 12.27 -1.31 -12.65
N VAL A 27 13.44 -1.13 -12.04
CA VAL A 27 13.67 -1.39 -10.62
C VAL A 27 14.28 -0.15 -9.99
N GLY A 28 13.76 0.23 -8.82
CA GLY A 28 14.30 1.30 -7.98
C GLY A 28 14.35 0.86 -6.53
N ILE A 29 15.24 1.44 -5.73
CA ILE A 29 15.51 1.00 -4.36
C ILE A 29 15.18 2.14 -3.39
N GLY A 30 14.54 1.78 -2.27
CA GLY A 30 14.24 2.68 -1.14
C GLY A 30 13.10 3.67 -1.38
N SER A 31 12.74 3.98 -2.63
CA SER A 31 11.61 4.86 -2.94
C SER A 31 11.04 4.60 -4.33
N ALA A 32 9.73 4.80 -4.48
CA ALA A 32 9.06 4.81 -5.79
C ALA A 32 9.66 5.87 -6.75
N THR A 33 10.20 6.97 -6.20
CA THR A 33 10.86 8.03 -6.99
C THR A 33 12.23 7.61 -7.52
N ALA A 34 12.79 6.47 -7.09
CA ALA A 34 14.02 5.94 -7.69
C ALA A 34 13.79 5.44 -9.12
N ILE A 35 12.53 5.16 -9.50
CA ILE A 35 12.16 4.87 -10.89
C ILE A 35 11.75 6.17 -11.58
N GLN A 36 12.65 6.69 -12.40
CA GLN A 36 12.49 7.93 -13.14
C GLN A 36 11.95 7.63 -14.55
N TYR A 37 11.04 8.47 -15.06
CA TYR A 37 10.48 8.33 -16.41
C TYR A 37 11.07 9.32 -17.41
N ARG A 38 11.43 10.54 -16.98
CA ARG A 38 11.82 11.61 -17.90
C ARG A 38 13.32 11.79 -17.93
N ARG A 39 13.88 11.84 -19.14
CA ARG A 39 15.26 12.28 -19.38
C ARG A 39 15.36 13.54 -20.23
N SER A 40 14.24 14.21 -20.50
CA SER A 40 14.18 15.32 -21.45
C SER A 40 13.71 16.59 -20.77
N LYS A 41 14.53 17.64 -20.86
CA LYS A 41 14.07 19.03 -20.70
C LYS A 41 13.83 19.57 -22.11
N ILE A 42 12.64 20.12 -22.37
CA ILE A 42 12.39 20.92 -23.58
C ILE A 42 12.88 22.33 -23.24
N LEU A 43 13.88 22.83 -23.96
CA LEU A 43 14.26 24.23 -23.85
C LEU A 43 13.20 25.07 -24.57
N ASN A 44 12.74 26.13 -23.91
CA ASN A 44 11.88 27.10 -24.56
C ASN A 44 12.69 27.83 -25.65
N GLY A 45 12.37 27.62 -26.93
CA GLY A 45 13.00 28.30 -28.06
C GLY A 45 14.29 27.69 -28.61
N CYS A 46 14.58 26.40 -28.37
CA CYS A 46 15.69 25.72 -29.05
C CYS A 46 15.19 24.64 -30.03
N ASP A 47 15.84 24.55 -31.20
CA ASP A 47 15.56 23.54 -32.23
C ASP A 47 16.51 22.33 -32.15
N PHE A 48 17.40 22.26 -31.15
CA PHE A 48 18.43 21.21 -31.05
C PHE A 48 18.34 20.43 -29.74
N LEU A 49 18.45 19.10 -29.84
CA LEU A 49 18.56 18.22 -28.69
C LEU A 49 19.93 18.44 -28.01
N CYS A 50 19.93 18.70 -26.71
CA CYS A 50 21.15 18.77 -25.91
C CYS A 50 21.55 17.37 -25.40
N TRP A 51 22.83 16.98 -25.57
CA TRP A 51 23.37 15.68 -25.17
C TRP A 51 24.49 15.85 -24.14
N GLY A 52 24.54 14.99 -23.12
CA GLY A 52 25.59 14.98 -22.08
C GLY A 52 25.07 15.14 -20.65
N SER A 53 25.89 14.77 -19.67
CA SER A 53 25.62 14.91 -18.22
C SER A 53 25.81 16.33 -17.69
N GLU A 54 26.28 17.26 -18.53
CA GLU A 54 26.77 18.58 -18.11
C GLU A 54 26.14 19.70 -18.93
N ILE A 55 24.82 19.87 -18.85
CA ILE A 55 24.25 21.18 -19.13
C ILE A 55 23.41 21.62 -17.92
N ASP A 56 23.99 22.54 -17.15
CA ASP A 56 23.35 23.15 -16.01
C ASP A 56 22.32 24.18 -16.48
N PHE A 57 21.08 23.71 -16.62
CA PHE A 57 19.91 24.53 -16.91
C PHE A 57 19.27 25.14 -15.64
N GLY A 58 20.01 25.27 -14.53
CA GLY A 58 19.53 25.84 -13.27
C GLY A 58 18.63 24.92 -12.45
N ALA A 59 18.54 23.63 -12.81
CA ALA A 59 17.82 22.61 -12.05
C ALA A 59 18.49 21.25 -12.22
N ALA A 60 18.47 20.39 -11.18
CA ALA A 60 19.07 19.06 -11.22
C ALA A 60 18.60 18.27 -12.46
N SER A 61 19.55 17.74 -13.23
CA SER A 61 19.26 16.82 -14.33
C SER A 61 19.16 15.41 -13.77
N VAL A 62 17.98 14.79 -13.85
CA VAL A 62 17.77 13.43 -13.38
C VAL A 62 17.75 12.49 -14.58
N GLN A 63 18.65 11.51 -14.56
CA GLN A 63 18.69 10.48 -15.56
C GLN A 63 17.47 9.55 -15.42
N LYS A 64 16.89 9.15 -16.56
CA LYS A 64 15.91 8.06 -16.60
C LYS A 64 16.56 6.74 -16.17
N THR A 65 15.86 5.99 -15.31
CA THR A 65 16.23 4.64 -14.89
C THR A 65 16.33 3.71 -16.09
N THR A 66 17.42 2.95 -16.20
CA THR A 66 17.61 1.91 -17.21
C THR A 66 16.68 0.72 -16.90
N TYR A 67 16.11 0.10 -17.92
CA TYR A 67 15.33 -1.13 -17.73
C TYR A 67 16.26 -2.29 -17.36
N VAL A 68 15.76 -3.23 -16.58
CA VAL A 68 16.53 -4.42 -16.17
C VAL A 68 16.15 -5.66 -16.98
N GLU A 69 14.99 -5.64 -17.64
CA GLU A 69 14.48 -6.76 -18.44
C GLU A 69 13.44 -6.26 -19.46
N THR A 70 13.30 -6.97 -20.59
CA THR A 70 12.31 -6.66 -21.63
C THR A 70 11.64 -7.92 -22.17
N ILE A 71 10.34 -7.84 -22.46
CA ILE A 71 9.56 -8.92 -23.06
C ILE A 71 8.89 -8.45 -24.35
N LYS A 72 8.77 -9.37 -25.32
CA LYS A 72 8.14 -9.10 -26.63
C LYS A 72 6.62 -9.26 -26.62
N SER A 73 6.07 -9.88 -25.58
CA SER A 73 4.62 -9.96 -25.38
C SER A 73 4.31 -9.31 -24.03
N PRO A 74 3.47 -8.26 -23.97
CA PRO A 74 3.14 -7.59 -22.71
C PRO A 74 2.35 -8.49 -21.74
N THR A 75 1.86 -9.64 -22.21
CA THR A 75 1.20 -10.67 -21.39
C THR A 75 2.17 -11.73 -20.86
N ALA A 76 3.43 -11.74 -21.30
CA ALA A 76 4.42 -12.67 -20.79
C ALA A 76 4.90 -12.28 -19.39
N GLN A 77 5.41 -13.26 -18.65
CA GLN A 77 5.95 -13.04 -17.32
C GLN A 77 7.38 -12.50 -17.40
N PHE A 78 7.71 -11.54 -16.52
CA PHE A 78 9.08 -11.14 -16.24
C PHE A 78 9.73 -12.10 -15.24
N SER A 79 10.99 -12.45 -15.49
CA SER A 79 11.86 -13.12 -14.54
C SER A 79 13.00 -12.19 -14.20
N TYR A 80 13.07 -11.75 -12.93
CA TYR A 80 14.14 -10.87 -12.47
C TYR A 80 14.74 -11.42 -11.19
N THR A 81 16.03 -11.75 -11.23
CA THR A 81 16.78 -12.18 -10.06
C THR A 81 17.22 -10.93 -9.28
N ILE A 82 16.71 -10.79 -8.06
CA ILE A 82 17.06 -9.67 -7.17
C ILE A 82 18.55 -9.77 -6.82
N PRO A 83 19.38 -8.75 -7.13
CA PRO A 83 20.78 -8.72 -6.73
C PRO A 83 20.95 -8.74 -5.22
N ALA A 84 21.97 -9.44 -4.71
CA ALA A 84 22.29 -9.51 -3.29
C ALA A 84 22.49 -8.13 -2.63
N ALA A 85 22.92 -7.14 -3.40
CA ALA A 85 23.06 -5.76 -2.94
C ALA A 85 21.72 -5.12 -2.51
N TYR A 86 20.58 -5.66 -2.94
CA TYR A 86 19.24 -5.14 -2.63
C TYR A 86 18.55 -5.87 -1.48
N TYR A 87 19.19 -6.91 -0.92
CA TYR A 87 18.61 -7.68 0.18
C TYR A 87 18.42 -6.79 1.42
N GLY A 88 17.33 -7.01 2.15
CA GLY A 88 16.94 -6.19 3.29
C GLY A 88 16.35 -4.83 2.93
N GLN A 89 16.23 -4.50 1.65
CA GLN A 89 15.74 -3.20 1.19
C GLN A 89 14.32 -3.28 0.67
N GLU A 90 13.65 -2.13 0.65
CA GLU A 90 12.39 -1.97 -0.09
C GLU A 90 12.70 -1.74 -1.57
N ILE A 91 12.18 -2.61 -2.42
CA ILE A 91 12.41 -2.61 -3.86
C ILE A 91 11.12 -2.21 -4.55
N TYR A 92 11.21 -1.26 -5.46
CA TYR A 92 10.11 -0.80 -6.27
C TYR A 92 10.26 -1.35 -7.68
N PHE A 93 9.16 -1.86 -8.23
CA PHE A 93 9.07 -2.40 -9.58
C PHE A 93 8.06 -1.59 -10.39
N GLN A 94 8.38 -1.31 -11.65
CA GLN A 94 7.43 -0.71 -12.57
C GLN A 94 7.57 -1.35 -13.95
N VAL A 95 6.44 -1.80 -14.49
CA VAL A 95 6.35 -2.29 -15.85
C VAL A 95 5.82 -1.17 -16.74
N ARG A 96 6.44 -0.98 -17.91
CA ARG A 96 5.97 -0.04 -18.91
C ARG A 96 5.88 -0.73 -20.26
N THR A 97 4.75 -0.62 -20.93
CA THR A 97 4.56 -1.17 -22.27
C THR A 97 5.19 -0.25 -23.31
N HIS A 98 5.62 -0.82 -24.42
CA HIS A 98 6.15 -0.07 -25.55
C HIS A 98 5.66 -0.65 -26.89
N GLU A 99 5.62 0.20 -27.91
CA GLU A 99 5.38 -0.19 -29.30
C GLU A 99 6.21 0.70 -30.22
N GLY A 100 6.84 0.12 -31.26
CA GLY A 100 7.55 0.91 -32.27
C GLY A 100 8.64 1.82 -31.70
N ASP A 101 9.37 1.35 -30.68
CA ASP A 101 10.38 2.13 -29.94
C ASP A 101 9.83 3.30 -29.10
N ILE A 102 8.51 3.34 -28.88
CA ILE A 102 7.82 4.33 -28.06
C ILE A 102 7.28 3.64 -26.81
N GLU A 103 7.76 4.06 -25.65
CA GLU A 103 7.27 3.58 -24.35
C GLU A 103 6.15 4.47 -23.81
N ASN A 104 5.12 3.84 -23.26
CA ASN A 104 4.04 4.54 -22.56
C ASN A 104 4.54 5.20 -21.28
N GLU A 105 4.14 6.46 -21.07
CA GLU A 105 4.28 7.11 -19.78
C GLU A 105 3.49 6.29 -18.76
N SER A 106 4.21 5.79 -17.75
CA SER A 106 3.72 5.08 -16.56
C SER A 106 2.19 4.92 -16.50
N ILE A 107 1.67 3.78 -16.95
CA ILE A 107 0.23 3.47 -16.82
C ILE A 107 -0.12 3.19 -15.35
N TYR A 108 0.86 2.74 -14.55
CA TYR A 108 0.67 2.34 -13.16
C TYR A 108 1.77 2.88 -12.25
N ARG A 109 1.41 3.22 -11.01
CA ARG A 109 2.39 3.55 -9.96
C ARG A 109 3.32 2.35 -9.71
N PRO A 110 4.60 2.58 -9.35
CA PRO A 110 5.49 1.49 -8.93
C PRO A 110 4.87 0.63 -7.82
N GLN A 111 5.20 -0.66 -7.82
CA GLN A 111 4.83 -1.61 -6.78
C GLN A 111 6.02 -1.86 -5.85
N ALA A 112 5.79 -1.81 -4.55
CA ALA A 112 6.82 -2.09 -3.56
C ALA A 112 6.85 -3.58 -3.16
N LEU A 113 8.06 -4.08 -2.90
CA LEU A 113 8.36 -5.39 -2.34
C LEU A 113 9.46 -5.21 -1.28
N GLN A 114 9.19 -5.58 -0.03
CA GLN A 114 10.27 -5.73 0.94
C GLN A 114 11.01 -7.04 0.67
N THR A 115 12.33 -7.03 0.77
CA THR A 115 13.10 -8.26 0.87
C THR A 115 13.73 -8.41 2.25
N ASP A 116 13.87 -9.64 2.71
CA ASP A 116 14.68 -9.96 3.88
C ASP A 116 16.19 -9.96 3.54
N GLY A 117 17.04 -10.20 4.53
CA GLY A 117 18.49 -10.26 4.35
C GLY A 117 18.99 -11.40 3.44
N SER A 118 18.10 -12.29 2.99
CA SER A 118 18.40 -13.41 2.07
C SER A 118 17.80 -13.20 0.68
N GLY A 119 17.11 -12.09 0.44
CA GLY A 119 16.47 -11.77 -0.83
C GLY A 119 15.07 -12.34 -1.01
N ASN A 120 14.50 -12.98 0.02
CA ASN A 120 13.13 -13.46 -0.04
C ASN A 120 12.16 -12.30 0.20
N GLY A 121 11.02 -12.32 -0.49
CA GLY A 121 9.95 -11.35 -0.26
C GLY A 121 9.40 -11.47 1.17
N VAL A 122 9.32 -10.34 1.88
CA VAL A 122 8.66 -10.31 3.19
C VAL A 122 7.16 -10.21 2.97
N ASN A 123 6.42 -11.21 3.47
CA ASN A 123 4.97 -11.22 3.42
C ASN A 123 4.42 -10.42 4.61
N GLU A 124 4.30 -9.12 4.44
CA GLU A 124 3.74 -8.20 5.45
C GLU A 124 2.38 -7.65 5.03
N ILE A 125 1.51 -7.44 6.02
CA ILE A 125 0.28 -6.67 5.83
C ILE A 125 0.64 -5.18 5.89
N ARG A 126 0.56 -4.51 4.74
CA ARG A 126 0.95 -3.10 4.58
C ARG A 126 -0.22 -2.11 4.58
N GLY A 127 -1.45 -2.62 4.57
CA GLY A 127 -2.63 -1.75 4.64
C GLY A 127 -2.75 -1.12 6.02
N SER A 128 -3.49 -0.01 6.08
CA SER A 128 -3.73 0.71 7.33
C SER A 128 -5.19 0.58 7.73
N GLY A 129 -5.49 0.71 9.02
CA GLY A 129 -6.87 0.75 9.47
C GLY A 129 -7.01 1.65 10.69
N ARG A 130 -8.25 2.03 10.99
CA ARG A 130 -8.56 2.84 12.17
C ARG A 130 -9.98 2.63 12.63
N PHE A 131 -10.19 2.74 13.93
CA PHE A 131 -11.52 2.84 14.51
C PHE A 131 -12.20 4.12 14.03
N LEU A 132 -13.44 3.99 13.60
CA LEU A 132 -14.33 5.11 13.33
C LEU A 132 -15.14 5.46 14.58
N ARG A 133 -15.65 4.44 15.26
CA ARG A 133 -16.52 4.60 16.43
C ARG A 133 -16.58 3.33 17.25
N VAL A 134 -16.76 3.51 18.56
CA VAL A 134 -17.19 2.46 19.49
C VAL A 134 -18.56 2.86 20.04
N GLU A 135 -19.56 1.98 19.90
CA GLU A 135 -20.93 2.20 20.34
C GLU A 135 -21.27 1.25 21.49
N LYS A 136 -21.79 1.78 22.60
CA LYS A 136 -22.35 0.96 23.67
C LYS A 136 -23.69 0.38 23.23
N ARG A 137 -23.94 -0.88 23.57
CA ARG A 137 -25.17 -1.62 23.30
C ARG A 137 -25.63 -2.29 24.59
N ASP A 138 -26.90 -2.67 24.62
CA ASP A 138 -27.51 -3.31 25.78
C ASP A 138 -26.76 -4.59 26.17
N GLY A 139 -26.84 -4.94 27.45
CA GLY A 139 -26.15 -6.12 28.00
C GLY A 139 -24.64 -6.00 28.05
N GLY A 140 -24.09 -4.77 28.04
CA GLY A 140 -22.65 -4.53 28.13
C GLY A 140 -21.88 -4.88 26.84
N THR A 141 -22.54 -4.84 25.69
CA THR A 141 -21.89 -5.11 24.40
C THR A 141 -21.27 -3.81 23.85
N LEU A 142 -20.05 -3.91 23.31
CA LEU A 142 -19.42 -2.81 22.56
C LEU A 142 -19.36 -3.16 21.07
N ARG A 143 -19.95 -2.31 20.26
CA ARG A 143 -19.90 -2.40 18.79
C ARG A 143 -18.78 -1.54 18.26
N PHE A 144 -17.82 -2.16 17.59
CA PHE A 144 -16.69 -1.48 16.96
C PHE A 144 -16.95 -1.32 15.48
N ARG A 145 -16.81 -0.09 14.99
CA ARG A 145 -16.82 0.24 13.56
C ARG A 145 -15.44 0.74 13.19
N PHE A 146 -14.86 0.17 12.15
CA PHE A 146 -13.53 0.55 11.68
C PHE A 146 -13.46 0.48 10.16
N VAL A 147 -12.45 1.15 9.62
CA VAL A 147 -12.11 1.09 8.20
C VAL A 147 -10.74 0.48 8.00
N TYR A 148 -10.58 -0.21 6.88
CA TYR A 148 -9.31 -0.71 6.38
C TYR A 148 -9.05 -0.12 5.00
N ASP A 149 -7.97 0.61 4.88
CA ASP A 149 -7.46 1.18 3.65
C ASP A 149 -6.42 0.19 3.08
N SER A 150 -6.91 -0.69 2.20
CA SER A 150 -6.07 -1.69 1.54
C SER A 150 -5.09 -1.02 0.59
N VAL A 151 -3.91 -1.63 0.48
CA VAL A 151 -2.89 -1.28 -0.50
C VAL A 151 -2.75 -2.43 -1.47
N ARG A 152 -2.42 -2.12 -2.72
CA ARG A 152 -2.16 -3.14 -3.75
C ARG A 152 -0.93 -3.99 -3.41
N ASP A 153 0.02 -3.40 -2.71
CA ASP A 153 1.33 -3.99 -2.43
C ASP A 153 1.30 -4.65 -1.04
N GLY A 154 1.82 -5.86 -0.91
CA GLY A 154 1.83 -6.61 0.35
C GLY A 154 0.66 -7.59 0.52
N LEU A 155 0.72 -8.35 1.62
CA LEU A 155 -0.23 -9.40 1.94
C LEU A 155 -1.57 -8.80 2.37
N GLN A 156 -2.67 -9.24 1.76
CA GLN A 156 -4.00 -8.85 2.20
C GLN A 156 -4.40 -9.66 3.44
N PRO A 157 -5.10 -9.08 4.43
CA PRO A 157 -5.61 -9.82 5.57
C PRO A 157 -6.60 -10.90 5.12
N SER A 158 -6.69 -12.00 5.87
CA SER A 158 -7.83 -12.93 5.80
C SER A 158 -8.91 -12.54 6.81
N GLN A 159 -8.54 -11.88 7.91
CA GLN A 159 -9.46 -11.41 8.94
C GLN A 159 -8.92 -10.18 9.69
N PHE A 160 -9.81 -9.54 10.44
CA PHE A 160 -9.47 -8.56 11.46
C PHE A 160 -9.91 -9.07 12.82
N VAL A 161 -9.11 -8.82 13.84
CA VAL A 161 -9.35 -9.28 15.21
C VAL A 161 -9.28 -8.08 16.14
N ILE A 162 -10.28 -7.97 17.01
CA ILE A 162 -10.25 -7.04 18.14
C ILE A 162 -9.93 -7.83 19.40
N THR A 163 -8.83 -7.44 20.04
CA THR A 163 -8.35 -8.07 21.27
C THR A 163 -8.33 -7.03 22.38
N LYS A 164 -8.86 -7.39 23.55
CA LYS A 164 -8.68 -6.58 24.74
C LYS A 164 -7.23 -6.71 25.24
N THR A 165 -6.57 -5.57 25.43
CA THR A 165 -5.17 -5.50 25.91
C THR A 165 -5.05 -4.98 27.34
N ALA A 166 -6.06 -4.26 27.85
CA ALA A 166 -6.11 -3.80 29.24
C ALA A 166 -7.56 -3.57 29.73
N GLY A 167 -7.73 -3.45 31.04
CA GLY A 167 -9.03 -3.33 31.71
C GLY A 167 -9.41 -4.61 32.47
N PRO A 168 -10.54 -4.61 33.20
CA PRO A 168 -10.93 -5.71 34.06
C PRO A 168 -11.37 -6.97 33.29
N GLY A 169 -11.42 -8.10 34.01
CA GLY A 169 -11.91 -9.39 33.52
C GLY A 169 -11.03 -10.02 32.44
N SER A 170 -11.53 -11.07 31.79
CA SER A 170 -11.00 -11.61 30.53
C SER A 170 -12.07 -11.48 29.45
N VAL A 171 -11.66 -11.23 28.21
CA VAL A 171 -12.55 -11.10 27.05
C VAL A 171 -11.90 -11.80 25.89
N ASP A 172 -12.60 -12.75 25.29
CA ASP A 172 -12.08 -13.47 24.13
C ASP A 172 -11.95 -12.54 22.92
N PRO A 173 -10.89 -12.67 22.11
CA PRO A 173 -10.76 -11.93 20.87
C PRO A 173 -11.93 -12.21 19.93
N VAL A 174 -12.42 -11.16 19.26
CA VAL A 174 -13.51 -11.28 18.28
C VAL A 174 -12.97 -10.98 16.90
N ALA A 175 -13.26 -11.86 15.94
CA ALA A 175 -12.77 -11.78 14.58
C ALA A 175 -13.89 -11.49 13.56
N VAL A 176 -13.54 -10.79 12.49
CA VAL A 176 -14.38 -10.61 11.30
C VAL A 176 -13.57 -10.91 10.04
N THR A 177 -14.14 -11.71 9.13
CA THR A 177 -13.47 -12.08 7.87
C THR A 177 -13.28 -10.86 6.97
N HIS A 178 -12.08 -10.73 6.39
CA HIS A 178 -11.80 -9.72 5.39
C HIS A 178 -12.49 -10.07 4.07
N THR A 179 -13.44 -9.22 3.68
CA THR A 179 -14.27 -9.40 2.46
C THR A 179 -13.87 -8.48 1.30
N GLY A 180 -12.75 -7.75 1.41
CA GLY A 180 -12.34 -6.73 0.43
C GLY A 180 -13.15 -5.43 0.47
N LYS A 181 -14.09 -5.29 1.42
CA LYS A 181 -14.80 -4.04 1.69
C LYS A 181 -13.89 -3.07 2.46
N ARG A 182 -14.24 -1.79 2.45
CA ARG A 182 -13.48 -0.78 3.21
C ARG A 182 -13.91 -0.68 4.68
N SER A 183 -15.15 -1.01 5.01
CA SER A 183 -15.74 -0.80 6.34
C SER A 183 -16.18 -2.12 6.95
N TYR A 184 -15.95 -2.25 8.25
CA TYR A 184 -16.22 -3.44 9.04
C TYR A 184 -16.89 -3.08 10.36
N GLU A 185 -17.67 -4.04 10.87
CA GLU A 185 -18.37 -3.94 12.14
C GLU A 185 -18.24 -5.28 12.87
N LEU A 186 -17.96 -5.24 14.17
CA LEU A 186 -17.99 -6.40 15.05
C LEU A 186 -18.35 -6.02 16.48
N ASP A 187 -18.98 -6.96 17.17
CA ASP A 187 -19.49 -6.77 18.52
C ASP A 187 -18.65 -7.59 19.51
N VAL A 188 -18.18 -6.94 20.58
CA VAL A 188 -17.54 -7.57 21.73
C VAL A 188 -18.58 -7.65 22.85
N PRO A 189 -19.10 -8.85 23.17
CA PRO A 189 -20.20 -9.00 24.11
C PRO A 189 -19.72 -9.04 25.58
N SER A 190 -20.70 -8.93 26.49
CA SER A 190 -20.57 -9.33 27.89
C SER A 190 -19.53 -8.57 28.73
N LEU A 191 -19.34 -7.27 28.47
CA LEU A 191 -18.49 -6.41 29.29
C LEU A 191 -19.33 -5.80 30.41
N THR A 192 -19.09 -6.24 31.65
CA THR A 192 -19.96 -5.92 32.79
C THR A 192 -19.51 -4.70 33.60
N ASP A 193 -18.23 -4.32 33.50
CA ASP A 193 -17.65 -3.28 34.35
C ASP A 193 -17.73 -1.90 33.70
N ALA A 194 -18.06 -0.88 34.51
CA ALA A 194 -18.12 0.51 34.07
C ALA A 194 -16.73 1.17 33.88
N THR A 195 -15.65 0.41 34.09
CA THR A 195 -14.27 0.92 33.93
C THR A 195 -13.81 0.84 32.48
N ALA A 196 -12.74 1.56 32.15
CA ALA A 196 -12.23 1.62 30.79
C ALA A 196 -11.50 0.35 30.41
N TYR A 197 -11.84 -0.18 29.23
CA TYR A 197 -11.14 -1.25 28.54
C TYR A 197 -10.28 -0.66 27.42
N THR A 198 -9.15 -1.29 27.13
CA THR A 198 -8.31 -0.97 25.96
C THR A 198 -8.38 -2.11 24.97
N PHE A 199 -8.62 -1.78 23.71
CA PHE A 199 -8.77 -2.73 22.61
C PHE A 199 -7.81 -2.41 21.49
N GLN A 200 -7.24 -3.46 20.90
CA GLN A 200 -6.34 -3.39 19.76
C GLN A 200 -6.99 -4.04 18.54
N LEU A 201 -7.02 -3.32 17.42
CA LEU A 201 -7.40 -3.85 16.12
C LEU A 201 -6.17 -4.41 15.42
N THR A 202 -6.21 -5.69 15.08
CA THR A 202 -5.14 -6.41 14.39
C THR A 202 -5.67 -6.97 13.08
N ALA A 203 -4.91 -6.82 11.99
CA ALA A 203 -5.13 -7.54 10.76
C ALA A 203 -4.30 -8.83 10.75
N GLU A 204 -4.87 -9.93 10.28
CA GLU A 204 -4.20 -11.24 10.31
C GLU A 204 -4.33 -11.96 8.97
N ASN A 205 -3.28 -12.67 8.58
CA ASN A 205 -3.30 -13.68 7.52
C ASN A 205 -2.30 -14.80 7.87
N GLY A 206 -2.82 -15.94 8.32
CA GLY A 206 -2.00 -17.04 8.83
C GLY A 206 -1.20 -16.60 10.06
N SER A 207 0.13 -16.76 10.02
CA SER A 207 1.03 -16.31 11.09
C SER A 207 1.43 -14.84 10.98
N THR A 208 1.03 -14.14 9.92
CA THR A 208 1.37 -12.72 9.73
C THR A 208 0.30 -11.85 10.36
N THR A 209 0.72 -10.93 11.23
CA THR A 209 -0.18 -9.99 11.89
C THR A 209 0.34 -8.56 11.77
N ALA A 210 -0.57 -7.59 11.74
CA ALA A 210 -0.25 -6.17 11.77
C ALA A 210 -1.22 -5.44 12.69
N VAL A 211 -0.69 -4.68 13.64
CA VAL A 211 -1.50 -3.81 14.49
C VAL A 211 -1.92 -2.59 13.67
N LEU A 212 -3.23 -2.38 13.58
CA LEU A 212 -3.79 -1.28 12.80
C LEU A 212 -4.09 -0.07 13.66
N ASP A 213 -4.72 -0.28 14.82
CA ASP A 213 -5.16 0.81 15.70
C ASP A 213 -5.41 0.33 17.13
N THR A 214 -5.49 1.25 18.08
CA THR A 214 -5.86 1.00 19.48
C THR A 214 -6.89 2.03 19.93
N THR A 215 -7.91 1.60 20.67
CA THR A 215 -8.90 2.51 21.26
C THR A 215 -9.22 2.11 22.69
N THR A 216 -9.75 3.06 23.46
CA THR A 216 -10.32 2.80 24.78
C THR A 216 -11.83 3.01 24.75
N ALA A 217 -12.56 2.24 25.55
CA ALA A 217 -14.00 2.38 25.71
C ALA A 217 -14.43 1.87 27.08
N THR A 218 -15.45 2.47 27.68
CA THR A 218 -16.13 1.94 28.86
C THR A 218 -17.33 1.12 28.41
N ALA A 219 -17.50 -0.08 28.96
CA ALA A 219 -18.80 -0.73 28.86
C ALA A 219 -19.77 -0.07 29.85
N ASP A 220 -21.05 -0.09 29.56
CA ASP A 220 -22.06 0.23 30.56
C ASP A 220 -23.11 -0.88 30.51
N SER A 221 -23.15 -1.67 31.57
CA SER A 221 -24.12 -2.76 31.72
C SER A 221 -25.48 -2.26 32.20
N ALA A 222 -25.60 -0.99 32.62
CA ALA A 222 -26.86 -0.42 33.11
C ALA A 222 -27.91 -0.24 32.00
N GLY A 223 -27.49 -0.25 30.73
CA GLY A 223 -28.36 0.08 29.60
C GLY A 223 -28.86 1.53 29.65
N PRO A 224 -29.62 1.99 28.63
CA PRO A 224 -30.34 3.25 28.74
C PRO A 224 -31.35 3.18 29.89
N PRO A 225 -31.52 4.26 30.69
CA PRO A 225 -32.53 4.29 31.74
C PRO A 225 -33.92 4.05 31.17
N ALA A 226 -34.78 3.35 31.91
CA ALA A 226 -36.15 3.08 31.48
C ALA A 226 -36.90 4.38 31.17
N VAL A 227 -37.73 4.38 30.11
CA VAL A 227 -38.62 5.51 29.80
C VAL A 227 -39.64 5.64 30.93
N SER A 228 -39.53 6.71 31.71
CA SER A 228 -40.24 6.85 32.99
C SER A 228 -41.72 7.22 32.86
N SER A 229 -42.19 7.65 31.68
CA SER A 229 -43.61 7.76 31.33
C SER A 229 -43.80 8.26 29.89
N LEU A 230 -44.81 7.74 29.20
CA LEU A 230 -45.45 8.39 28.05
C LEU A 230 -46.72 9.04 28.59
N THR A 231 -46.67 10.33 28.93
CA THR A 231 -47.90 11.11 29.12
C THR A 231 -48.47 11.43 27.74
N ALA A 232 -49.46 10.65 27.32
CA ALA A 232 -50.35 11.09 26.26
C ALA A 232 -51.20 12.24 26.81
N GLU A 233 -51.03 13.45 26.28
CA GLU A 233 -52.02 14.50 26.49
C GLU A 233 -53.29 14.05 25.76
N GLY A 234 -54.31 13.68 26.54
CA GLY A 234 -55.64 13.45 26.00
C GLY A 234 -56.21 14.77 25.50
N CYS A 235 -56.68 14.77 24.25
CA CYS A 235 -57.48 15.86 23.69
C CYS A 235 -58.78 16.07 24.49
#